data_AF-A0A349PA48-F1
#
_entry.id   AF-A0A349PA48-F1
#
_cell.length_a   1.000
_cell.length_b   1.000
_cell.length_c   1.000
_cell.angle_alpha   90.00
_cell.angle_beta   90.00
_cell.angle_gamma   90.00
#
_symmetry.space_group_name_H-M   'P 1'
#
loop_
_entity.id
_entity.type
_entity.pdbx_description
1 polymer ?
#
loop_
_entity_poly.entity_id
_entity_poly.type
_entity_poly.pdbx_seq_one_letter_code
_entity_poly.pdbx_strand_id
1 'polypeptide(L)'
;TVAAYDVAGNVSAQSSSASAGTPASTDTVAPSIPQALTAAPASPSQINLSWSASSDNVGVSGYRVYRGGSLVNTTQFTYFQDTGRSPS
;
A
#
# COMPACT_ATOMS: atom_id res chain seq x y z
N THR A 1 12.12 29.03 13.79
CA THR A 1 12.20 30.30 14.52
C THR A 1 11.14 31.23 13.94
N VAL A 2 10.74 32.27 14.67
CA VAL A 2 9.72 33.25 14.25
C VAL A 2 10.15 34.63 14.73
N ALA A 3 10.00 35.67 13.91
CA ALA A 3 10.18 37.07 14.32
C ALA A 3 8.91 37.85 13.99
N ALA A 4 8.60 38.86 14.81
CA ALA A 4 7.49 39.77 14.58
C ALA A 4 7.98 41.02 13.85
N TYR A 5 7.09 41.65 13.07
CA TYR A 5 7.35 42.97 12.48
C TYR A 5 6.16 43.90 12.70
N ASP A 6 6.42 45.21 12.76
CA ASP A 6 5.39 46.24 12.90
C ASP A 6 5.12 47.00 11.58
N VAL A 7 4.13 47.90 11.60
CA VAL A 7 3.71 48.70 10.43
C VAL A 7 4.76 49.74 9.98
N ALA A 8 5.70 50.09 10.87
CA ALA A 8 6.81 50.99 10.57
C ALA A 8 8.04 50.24 10.00
N GLY A 9 7.97 48.91 9.91
CA GLY A 9 9.02 48.07 9.36
C GLY A 9 10.09 47.63 10.37
N ASN A 10 9.87 47.84 11.67
CA ASN A 10 10.78 47.32 12.69
C ASN A 10 10.57 45.80 12.86
N VAL A 11 11.66 45.04 12.97
CA VAL A 11 11.63 43.57 13.11
C VAL A 11 12.24 43.16 14.45
N SER A 12 11.60 42.24 15.16
CA SER A 12 12.12 41.69 16.43
C SER A 12 13.31 40.75 16.22
N ALA A 13 13.99 40.39 17.31
CA ALA A 13 14.86 39.21 17.30
C ALA A 13 14.06 37.94 16.93
N GLN A 14 14.72 36.98 16.28
CA GLN A 14 14.13 35.67 15.98
C GLN A 14 13.98 34.85 17.27
N SER A 15 12.87 34.12 17.39
CA SER A 15 12.66 33.13 18.44
C SER A 15 13.63 31.95 18.30
N SER A 16 13.73 31.11 19.34
CA SER A 16 14.46 29.84 19.28
C SER A 16 13.91 28.90 18.21
N SER A 17 14.75 28.00 17.69
CA SER A 17 14.34 27.02 16.68
C SER A 17 13.37 26.01 17.29
N ALA A 18 12.20 25.83 16.67
CA ALA A 18 11.32 24.71 16.96
C ALA A 18 11.69 23.54 16.03
N SER A 19 11.73 22.33 16.59
CA SER A 19 11.88 21.08 15.84
C SER A 19 10.80 20.10 16.32
N ALA A 20 10.21 19.36 15.37
CA ALA A 20 9.22 18.33 15.64
C ALA A 20 9.58 17.08 14.84
N GLY A 21 9.55 15.93 15.50
CA GLY A 21 9.62 14.62 14.86
C GLY A 21 8.28 13.92 14.97
N THR A 22 7.82 13.30 13.90
CA THR A 22 6.73 12.33 13.97
C THR A 22 7.29 10.99 14.45
N PRO A 23 6.57 10.22 15.29
CA PRO A 23 6.99 8.86 15.61
C PRO A 23 7.12 8.06 14.32
N ALA A 24 8.23 7.34 14.15
CA ALA A 24 8.31 6.32 13.12
C ALA A 24 7.27 5.25 13.46
N SER A 25 6.32 4.99 12.55
CA SER A 25 5.43 3.84 12.67
C SER A 25 6.28 2.59 12.41
N THR A 26 6.87 2.02 13.46
CA THR A 26 7.61 0.76 13.38
C THR A 26 6.61 -0.39 13.39
N ASP A 27 5.81 -0.48 12.33
CA ASP A 27 5.03 -1.70 12.12
C ASP A 27 5.98 -2.84 11.74
N THR A 28 5.95 -3.90 12.54
CA THR A 28 6.83 -5.06 12.41
C THR A 28 6.06 -6.37 12.26
N VAL A 29 4.73 -6.32 12.27
CA VAL A 29 3.90 -7.51 12.12
C VAL A 29 3.53 -7.62 10.64
N ALA A 30 3.65 -8.81 10.07
CA ALA A 30 3.31 -9.03 8.68
C ALA A 30 1.82 -9.40 8.53
N PRO A 31 1.19 -9.05 7.40
CA PRO A 31 -0.17 -9.48 7.10
C PRO A 31 -0.30 -11.00 7.11
N SER A 32 -1.48 -11.49 7.50
CA SER A 32 -1.80 -12.92 7.43
C SER A 32 -1.86 -13.41 5.98
N ILE A 33 -1.65 -14.71 5.78
CA ILE A 33 -1.70 -15.33 4.46
C ILE A 33 -3.14 -15.24 3.92
N PRO A 34 -3.36 -14.82 2.65
CA PRO A 34 -4.68 -14.86 2.05
C PRO A 34 -5.25 -16.27 2.07
N GLN A 35 -6.50 -16.42 2.52
CA GLN A 35 -7.14 -17.73 2.65
C GLN A 35 -8.12 -17.99 1.51
N ALA A 36 -8.59 -19.24 1.39
CA ALA A 36 -9.60 -19.65 0.42
C ALA A 36 -9.32 -19.20 -1.03
N LEU A 37 -8.04 -19.26 -1.45
CA LEU A 37 -7.67 -18.96 -2.83
C LEU A 37 -8.34 -19.98 -3.76
N THR A 38 -9.13 -19.49 -4.70
CA THR A 38 -9.76 -20.29 -5.76
C THR A 38 -9.36 -19.76 -7.12
N ALA A 39 -9.35 -20.66 -8.10
CA ALA A 39 -9.11 -20.35 -9.50
C ALA A 39 -10.24 -20.94 -10.34
N ALA A 40 -10.97 -20.09 -11.04
CA ALA A 40 -12.08 -20.49 -11.90
C ALA A 40 -11.78 -20.08 -13.35
N PRO A 41 -11.73 -21.02 -14.31
CA PRO A 41 -11.62 -20.65 -15.72
C PRO A 41 -12.88 -19.88 -16.14
N ALA A 42 -12.69 -18.71 -16.75
CA ALA A 42 -13.79 -17.90 -17.27
C ALA A 42 -13.91 -18.01 -18.79
N SER A 43 -12.80 -18.27 -19.48
CA SER A 43 -12.74 -18.52 -20.92
C SER A 43 -11.44 -19.27 -21.27
N PRO A 44 -11.25 -19.73 -22.52
CA PRO A 44 -10.01 -20.39 -22.95
C PRO A 44 -8.74 -19.56 -22.70
N SER A 45 -8.88 -18.23 -22.60
CA SER A 45 -7.78 -17.30 -22.41
C SER A 45 -7.83 -16.53 -21.08
N GLN A 46 -8.71 -16.92 -20.16
CA GLN A 46 -8.95 -16.21 -18.91
C GLN A 46 -9.18 -17.14 -17.71
N ILE A 47 -8.48 -16.87 -16.61
CA ILE A 47 -8.74 -17.48 -15.31
C ILE A 47 -9.02 -16.36 -14.30
N ASN A 48 -10.07 -16.53 -13.51
CA ASN A 48 -10.44 -15.63 -12.44
C ASN A 48 -9.93 -16.22 -11.12
N LEU A 49 -9.11 -15.45 -10.40
CA LEU A 49 -8.64 -15.79 -9.06
C LEU A 49 -9.43 -14.98 -8.04
N SER A 50 -9.81 -15.60 -6.93
CA SER A 50 -10.40 -14.92 -5.78
C SER A 50 -9.92 -15.53 -4.47
N TRP A 51 -9.84 -14.72 -3.42
CA TRP A 51 -9.40 -15.15 -2.09
C TRP A 51 -10.11 -14.36 -1.00
N SER A 52 -9.98 -14.79 0.25
CA SER A 52 -10.42 -14.03 1.43
C SER A 52 -9.37 -13.01 1.84
N ALA A 53 -9.83 -11.87 2.38
CA ALA A 53 -8.96 -10.78 2.79
C ALA A 53 -7.99 -11.21 3.91
N SER A 54 -6.74 -10.76 3.80
CA SER A 54 -5.76 -10.83 4.87
C SER A 54 -6.04 -9.78 5.95
N SER A 55 -5.51 -10.03 7.13
CA SER A 55 -5.57 -9.16 8.30
C SER A 55 -4.16 -8.74 8.74
N ASP A 56 -4.05 -7.53 9.26
CA ASP A 56 -2.81 -6.95 9.76
C ASP A 56 -3.13 -5.88 10.83
N ASN A 57 -2.20 -5.56 11.73
CA ASN A 57 -2.38 -4.58 12.81
C ASN A 57 -2.43 -3.13 12.32
N VAL A 58 -1.80 -2.80 11.19
CA VAL A 58 -1.90 -1.47 10.56
C VAL A 58 -2.66 -1.48 9.23
N GLY A 59 -2.98 -2.68 8.74
CA GLY A 59 -3.84 -2.90 7.59
C GLY A 59 -3.08 -3.36 6.35
N VAL A 60 -3.82 -4.02 5.44
CA VAL A 60 -3.24 -4.63 4.24
C VAL A 60 -3.27 -3.64 3.09
N SER A 61 -2.09 -3.30 2.55
CA SER A 61 -1.97 -2.35 1.43
C SER A 61 -2.27 -2.98 0.05
N GLY A 62 -2.25 -4.31 -0.06
CA GLY A 62 -2.60 -5.05 -1.27
C GLY A 62 -2.00 -6.46 -1.31
N TYR A 63 -2.14 -7.10 -2.46
CA TYR A 63 -1.78 -8.48 -2.74
C TYR A 63 -0.88 -8.55 -3.97
N ARG A 64 0.11 -9.44 -3.92
CA ARG A 64 0.96 -9.79 -5.06
C ARG A 64 0.53 -11.15 -5.58
N VAL A 65 0.21 -11.23 -6.87
CA VAL A 65 -0.21 -12.46 -7.54
C VAL A 65 0.99 -13.06 -8.26
N TYR A 66 1.31 -14.32 -7.97
CA TYR A 66 2.43 -15.04 -8.55
C TYR A 66 1.96 -16.24 -9.36
N ARG A 67 2.71 -16.55 -10.41
CA ARG A 67 2.54 -17.76 -11.22
C ARG A 67 3.90 -18.41 -11.43
N GLY A 68 4.03 -19.67 -11.03
CA GLY A 68 5.30 -20.39 -11.15
C GLY A 68 6.47 -19.65 -10.48
N GLY A 69 6.19 -18.94 -9.37
CA GLY A 69 7.17 -18.12 -8.66
C GLY A 69 7.43 -16.73 -9.24
N SER A 70 6.95 -16.42 -10.44
CA SER A 70 7.09 -15.09 -11.04
C SER A 70 5.91 -14.18 -10.70
N LEU A 71 6.18 -12.94 -10.32
CA LEU A 71 5.15 -11.93 -10.06
C LEU A 71 4.44 -11.60 -11.38
N VAL A 72 3.12 -11.76 -11.42
CA VAL A 72 2.31 -11.41 -12.59
C VAL A 72 1.56 -10.11 -12.41
N ASN A 73 1.13 -9.78 -11.19
CA ASN A 73 0.44 -8.51 -10.91
C ASN A 73 0.41 -8.15 -9.41
N THR A 74 0.04 -6.91 -9.12
CA THR A 74 -0.29 -6.40 -7.79
C THR A 74 -1.69 -5.79 -7.79
N THR A 75 -2.52 -6.10 -6.79
CA THR A 75 -3.89 -5.60 -6.69
C THR A 75 -4.23 -5.27 -5.24
N GLN A 76 -5.09 -4.28 -5.02
CA GLN A 76 -5.65 -4.00 -3.68
C GLN A 76 -6.89 -4.82 -3.39
N PHE A 77 -7.48 -5.43 -4.41
CA PHE A 77 -8.67 -6.26 -4.30
C PHE A 77 -8.33 -7.70 -3.93
N THR A 78 -9.35 -8.44 -3.48
CA THR A 78 -9.24 -9.87 -3.17
C THR A 78 -9.57 -10.76 -4.38
N TYR A 79 -9.34 -10.25 -5.59
CA TYR A 79 -9.52 -10.97 -6.84
C TYR A 79 -8.55 -10.48 -7.92
N PHE A 80 -8.29 -11.33 -8.92
CA PHE A 80 -7.49 -11.00 -10.09
C PHE A 80 -8.00 -11.73 -11.33
N GLN A 81 -8.21 -10.98 -12.42
CA GLN A 81 -8.64 -11.52 -13.71
C GLN A 81 -7.43 -11.68 -14.60
N ASP A 82 -7.06 -12.92 -14.85
CA ASP A 82 -5.83 -13.24 -15.54
C ASP A 82 -6.10 -13.48 -17.04
N THR A 83 -6.12 -12.38 -17.81
CA THR A 83 -6.52 -12.31 -19.22
C THR A 83 -5.33 -12.35 -20.19
N GLY A 84 -5.61 -12.52 -21.49
CA GLY A 84 -4.59 -12.38 -22.54
C GLY A 84 -3.69 -13.59 -22.76
N ARG A 85 -4.15 -14.79 -22.38
CA ARG A 85 -3.45 -16.05 -22.70
C ARG A 85 -3.67 -16.41 -24.16
N SER A 86 -2.61 -16.45 -24.97
CA SER A 86 -2.63 -17.30 -26.16
C SER A 86 -2.43 -18.76 -25.72
N PRO A 87 -3.23 -19.73 -26.21
CA PRO A 87 -2.92 -21.14 -26.03
C PRO A 87 -1.57 -21.42 -26.69
N SER A 88 -0.67 -22.08 -25.96
CA SER A 88 0.58 -22.65 -26.49
C SER A 88 0.36 -24.08 -26.95
#